data_AF-A0A7C4AH94-F1
#
_entry.id   AF-A0A7C4AH94-F1
#
_cell.length_a   1.000
_cell.length_b   1.000
_cell.length_c   1.000
_cell.angle_alpha   90.00
_cell.angle_beta   90.00
_cell.angle_gamma   90.00
#
_symmetry.space_group_name_H-M   'P 1'
#
loop_
_entity.id
_entity.type
_entity.pdbx_description
1 polymer ?
#
loop_
_entity_poly.entity_id
_entity_poly.type
_entity_poly.pdbx_seq_one_letter_code
_entity_poly.pdbx_strand_id
1 'polypeptide(L)'
;MSMLSNEISQALSKGSWIRRIFEQGAEMKKVHGADRVYDFSLGNPDLPPPPVVGECLADLASRSREPFAFGYMPNAGYPQVREALAAQVSLEQGVKFEASDLLLTCGAAGGINA
;
A
#
# COMPACT_ATOMS: atom_id res chain seq x y z
N MET A 1 -13.79 -34.54 1.81
CA MET A 1 -14.03 -33.26 2.51
C MET A 1 -13.05 -32.25 1.95
N SER A 2 -13.51 -31.06 1.56
CA SER A 2 -12.60 -29.96 1.21
C SER A 2 -11.86 -29.51 2.47
N MET A 3 -10.54 -29.28 2.38
CA MET A 3 -9.73 -28.72 3.48
C MET A 3 -9.89 -27.20 3.61
N LEU A 4 -10.55 -26.54 2.66
CA LEU A 4 -10.81 -25.11 2.67
C LEU A 4 -12.28 -24.83 2.94
N SER A 5 -12.56 -23.72 3.62
CA SER A 5 -13.92 -23.20 3.72
C SER A 5 -14.47 -22.88 2.32
N ASN A 6 -15.80 -22.92 2.19
CA ASN A 6 -16.45 -22.64 0.92
C ASN A 6 -16.21 -21.19 0.49
N GLU A 7 -16.17 -20.27 1.45
CA GLU A 7 -15.94 -18.83 1.24
C GLU A 7 -14.56 -18.57 0.64
N ILE A 8 -13.51 -19.17 1.23
CA ILE A 8 -12.13 -19.03 0.72
C ILE A 8 -12.02 -19.67 -0.67
N SER A 9 -12.63 -20.84 -0.86
CA SER A 9 -12.62 -21.55 -2.15
C SER A 9 -13.26 -20.71 -3.27
N GLN A 10 -14.36 -20.01 -2.97
CA GLN A 10 -15.02 -19.11 -3.92
C GLN A 10 -14.23 -17.82 -4.16
N ALA A 11 -13.60 -17.25 -3.14
CA ALA A 11 -12.77 -16.06 -3.32
C ALA A 11 -11.57 -16.34 -4.26
N LEU A 12 -10.93 -17.50 -4.09
CA LEU A 12 -9.81 -17.93 -4.93
C LEU A 12 -10.22 -18.23 -6.39
N SER A 13 -11.45 -18.70 -6.62
CA SER A 13 -11.91 -19.04 -7.97
C SER A 13 -12.27 -17.80 -8.82
N LYS A 14 -12.59 -16.67 -8.18
CA LYS A 14 -12.90 -15.38 -8.82
C LYS A 14 -11.64 -14.63 -9.27
N GLY A 15 -10.75 -15.29 -10.01
CA GLY A 15 -9.51 -14.70 -10.50
C GLY A 15 -9.71 -13.33 -11.17
N SER A 16 -8.73 -12.43 -10.99
CA SER A 16 -8.82 -11.06 -11.51
C SER A 16 -8.69 -11.02 -13.03
N TRP A 17 -9.77 -10.65 -13.71
CA TRP A 17 -9.78 -10.41 -15.16
C TRP A 17 -8.83 -9.28 -15.57
N ILE A 18 -8.71 -8.23 -14.76
CA ILE A 18 -7.77 -7.12 -14.98
C ILE A 18 -6.33 -7.63 -14.99
N ARG A 19 -5.97 -8.51 -14.05
CA ARG A 19 -4.63 -9.09 -13.98
C ARG A 19 -4.30 -9.96 -15.19
N ARG A 20 -5.29 -10.72 -15.70
CA ARG A 20 -5.12 -11.49 -16.93
C ARG A 20 -4.84 -10.61 -18.15
N ILE A 21 -5.55 -9.48 -18.27
CA ILE A 21 -5.35 -8.52 -19.36
C ILE A 21 -3.96 -7.87 -19.24
N PHE A 22 -3.55 -7.48 -18.03
CA PHE A 22 -2.20 -6.95 -17.79
C PHE A 22 -1.10 -7.93 -18.21
N GLU A 23 -1.23 -9.22 -17.86
CA GLU A 23 -0.29 -10.26 -18.26
C GLU A 23 -0.26 -10.48 -19.78
N GLN A 24 -1.42 -10.46 -20.45
CA GLN A 24 -1.47 -10.47 -21.92
C GLN A 24 -0.81 -9.25 -22.53
N GLY A 25 -1.01 -8.06 -21.95
CA GLY A 25 -0.33 -6.83 -22.36
C GLY A 25 1.19 -6.98 -22.30
N ALA A 26 1.72 -7.59 -21.25
CA ALA A 26 3.15 -7.86 -21.11
C ALA A 26 3.68 -8.81 -22.21
N GLU A 27 2.95 -9.86 -22.56
CA GLU A 27 3.34 -10.76 -23.66
C GLU A 27 3.27 -10.06 -25.02
N MET A 28 2.24 -9.27 -25.29
CA MET A 28 2.15 -8.50 -26.53
C MET A 28 3.29 -7.49 -26.67
N LYS A 29 3.73 -6.85 -25.58
CA LYS A 29 4.87 -5.92 -25.58
C LYS A 29 6.17 -6.61 -26.01
N LYS A 30 6.36 -7.90 -25.67
CA LYS A 30 7.52 -8.68 -26.12
C LYS A 30 7.49 -8.97 -27.62
N VAL A 31 6.31 -9.18 -28.19
CA VAL A 31 6.12 -9.53 -29.62
C VAL A 31 6.11 -8.29 -30.51
N HIS A 32 5.44 -7.22 -30.07
CA HIS A 32 5.14 -6.05 -30.90
C HIS A 32 5.93 -4.79 -30.53
N GLY A 33 6.61 -4.77 -29.38
CA GLY A 33 7.26 -3.60 -28.82
C GLY A 33 6.38 -2.84 -27.83
N ALA A 34 7.01 -2.26 -26.80
CA ALA A 34 6.29 -1.53 -25.74
C ALA A 34 5.59 -0.26 -26.23
N ASP A 35 6.12 0.35 -27.29
CA ASP A 35 5.59 1.53 -27.98
C ASP A 35 4.32 1.23 -28.81
N ARG A 36 3.99 -0.04 -29.02
CA ARG A 36 2.86 -0.47 -29.87
C ARG A 36 1.72 -1.15 -29.10
N VAL A 37 1.83 -1.21 -27.77
CA VAL A 37 0.83 -1.83 -26.90
C VAL A 37 0.32 -0.81 -25.89
N TYR A 38 -0.92 -0.39 -26.10
CA TYR A 38 -1.61 0.59 -25.25
C TYR A 38 -2.36 -0.14 -24.14
N ASP A 39 -1.66 -0.41 -23.04
CA ASP A 39 -2.18 -1.15 -21.90
C ASP A 39 -2.77 -0.19 -20.86
N PHE A 40 -4.10 -0.13 -20.79
CA PHE A 40 -4.87 0.67 -19.82
C PHE A 40 -5.55 -0.20 -18.75
N SER A 41 -5.04 -1.41 -18.51
CA SER A 41 -5.72 -2.40 -17.66
C SER A 41 -5.53 -2.14 -16.16
N LEU A 42 -4.29 -1.98 -15.70
CA LEU A 42 -3.94 -1.95 -14.29
C LEU A 42 -3.72 -0.51 -13.78
N GLY A 43 -4.46 -0.12 -12.76
CA GLY A 43 -4.37 1.21 -12.13
C GLY A 43 -3.26 1.34 -11.10
N ASN A 44 -2.04 0.87 -11.39
CA ASN A 44 -0.90 1.12 -10.51
C ASN A 44 -0.44 2.58 -10.64
N PRO A 45 -0.06 3.27 -9.56
CA PRO A 45 0.66 4.54 -9.64
C PRO A 45 1.96 4.38 -10.45
N ASP A 46 2.19 5.25 -11.41
CA ASP A 46 3.32 5.21 -12.36
C ASP A 46 4.34 6.33 -12.13
N LEU A 47 3.97 7.38 -11.40
CA LEU A 47 4.89 8.44 -11.00
C LEU A 47 5.86 7.97 -9.91
N PRO A 48 7.14 8.36 -9.97
CA PRO A 48 8.07 8.10 -8.89
C PRO A 48 7.62 8.82 -7.61
N PRO A 49 7.87 8.24 -6.42
CA PRO A 49 7.60 8.93 -5.17
C PRO A 49 8.51 10.17 -5.03
N PRO A 50 8.10 11.17 -4.22
CA PRO A 50 8.97 12.31 -3.91
C PRO A 50 10.32 11.86 -3.30
N PRO A 51 11.44 12.57 -3.56
CA PRO A 51 12.78 12.16 -3.12
C PRO A 51 12.91 11.88 -1.63
N VAL A 52 12.18 12.63 -0.79
CA VAL A 52 12.15 12.47 0.66
C VAL A 52 11.81 11.04 1.11
N VAL A 53 11.04 10.29 0.33
CA VAL A 53 10.72 8.88 0.64
C VAL A 53 11.99 8.04 0.65
N GLY A 54 12.85 8.19 -0.36
CA GLY A 54 14.12 7.47 -0.45
C GLY A 54 15.10 7.90 0.64
N GLU A 55 15.14 9.19 0.96
CA GLU A 55 15.99 9.76 2.02
C GLU A 55 15.60 9.20 3.40
N CYS A 56 14.31 9.19 3.74
CA CYS A 56 13.82 8.62 5.00
C CYS A 56 14.08 7.12 5.11
N LEU A 57 13.94 6.37 4.02
CA LEU A 57 14.27 4.93 4.02
C LEU A 57 15.76 4.68 4.28
N ALA A 58 16.65 5.50 3.69
CA ALA A 58 18.09 5.42 3.94
C ALA A 58 18.43 5.77 5.39
N ASP A 59 17.79 6.81 5.95
CA ASP A 59 17.95 7.19 7.36
C ASP A 59 17.55 6.05 8.30
N LEU A 60 16.36 5.46 8.12
CA LEU A 60 15.89 4.29 8.88
C LEU A 60 16.86 3.11 8.80
N ALA A 61 17.40 2.83 7.61
CA ALA A 61 18.36 1.74 7.42
C ALA A 61 19.67 1.98 8.19
N SER A 62 20.14 3.23 8.23
CA SER A 62 21.38 3.60 8.93
C SER A 62 21.31 3.33 10.44
N ARG A 63 20.09 3.38 11.00
CA ARG A 63 19.77 3.17 12.41
C ARG A 63 19.54 1.71 12.80
N SER A 64 19.73 0.76 11.88
CA SER A 64 19.49 -0.68 12.09
C SER A 64 20.25 -1.33 13.26
N ARG A 65 21.31 -0.69 13.77
CA ARG A 65 22.08 -1.17 14.94
C ARG A 65 21.53 -0.69 16.28
N GLU A 66 20.60 0.25 16.27
CA GLU A 66 19.96 0.74 17.50
C GLU A 66 19.05 -0.34 18.09
N PRO A 67 19.01 -0.49 19.43
CA PRO A 67 17.99 -1.31 20.06
C PRO A 67 16.58 -0.87 19.62
N PHE A 68 15.72 -1.85 19.32
CA PHE A 68 14.35 -1.61 18.88
C PHE A 68 14.19 -0.81 17.58
N ALA A 69 15.24 -0.65 16.75
CA ALA A 69 15.16 0.05 15.46
C ALA A 69 13.99 -0.43 14.57
N PHE A 70 13.65 -1.73 14.65
CA PHE A 70 12.51 -2.34 13.94
C PHE A 70 11.58 -3.09 14.92
N GLY A 71 11.48 -2.61 16.16
CA GLY A 71 10.61 -3.18 17.18
C GLY A 71 9.13 -2.92 16.91
N TYR A 72 8.26 -3.67 17.60
CA TYR A 72 6.82 -3.48 17.50
C TYR A 72 6.38 -2.06 17.86
N MET A 73 5.37 -1.58 17.14
CA MET A 73 4.63 -0.37 17.48
C MET A 73 3.40 -0.72 18.35
N PRO A 74 2.84 0.25 19.09
CA PRO A 74 1.49 0.11 19.66
C PRO A 74 0.46 -0.22 18.57
N ASN A 75 -0.62 -0.92 18.92
CA ASN A 75 -1.63 -1.35 17.93
C ASN A 75 -2.21 -0.21 17.07
N ALA A 76 -2.35 0.98 17.65
CA ALA A 76 -2.86 2.14 16.92
C ALA A 76 -1.82 2.85 16.04
N GLY A 77 -0.55 2.47 16.19
CA GLY A 77 0.60 3.05 15.52
C GLY A 77 1.50 3.88 16.42
N TYR A 78 2.65 4.31 15.90
CA TYR A 78 3.61 5.15 16.63
C TYR A 78 2.99 6.50 17.02
N PRO A 79 3.06 6.92 18.31
CA PRO A 79 2.44 8.16 18.78
C PRO A 79 2.86 9.40 17.98
N GLN A 80 4.16 9.57 17.73
CA GLN A 80 4.69 10.72 17.00
C GLN A 80 4.21 10.77 15.54
N VAL A 81 3.97 9.61 14.92
CA VAL A 81 3.46 9.54 13.54
C VAL A 81 1.97 9.93 13.51
N ARG A 82 1.19 9.48 14.51
CA ARG A 82 -0.23 9.85 14.64
C ARG A 82 -0.40 11.35 14.89
N GLU A 83 0.45 11.96 15.72
CA GLU A 83 0.42 13.39 15.98
C GLU A 83 0.73 14.21 14.72
N ALA A 84 1.80 13.87 14.00
CA ALA A 84 2.15 14.52 12.75
C ALA A 84 1.04 14.38 11.69
N LEU A 85 0.44 13.19 11.58
CA LEU A 85 -0.65 12.93 10.64
C LEU A 85 -1.93 13.69 11.03
N ALA A 86 -2.26 13.80 12.32
CA ALA A 86 -3.42 14.55 12.79
C ALA A 86 -3.30 16.03 12.42
N ALA A 87 -2.11 16.62 12.56
CA ALA A 87 -1.86 18.00 12.13
C ALA A 87 -2.04 18.18 10.61
N GLN A 88 -1.47 17.26 9.81
CA GLN A 88 -1.57 17.31 8.34
C GLN A 88 -3.03 17.16 7.86
N VAL A 89 -3.74 16.14 8.34
CA VAL A 89 -5.12 15.88 7.94
C VAL A 89 -6.03 17.02 8.42
N SER A 90 -5.76 17.62 9.58
CA SER A 90 -6.53 18.78 10.04
C SER A 90 -6.43 19.96 9.08
N LEU A 91 -5.23 20.21 8.55
CA LEU A 91 -4.99 21.25 7.56
C LEU A 91 -5.71 20.94 6.24
N GLU A 92 -5.60 19.71 5.76
CA GLU A 92 -6.20 19.28 4.48
C GLU A 92 -7.73 19.30 4.50
N GLN A 93 -8.33 18.89 5.63
CA GLN A 93 -9.78 18.72 5.76
C GLN A 93 -10.48 19.95 6.37
N GLY A 94 -9.72 20.90 6.94
CA GLY A 94 -10.29 22.10 7.58
C GLY A 94 -11.04 21.81 8.90
N VAL A 95 -10.79 20.66 9.53
CA VAL A 95 -11.41 20.24 10.80
C VAL A 95 -10.31 19.74 11.74
N LYS A 96 -10.41 20.01 13.04
CA LYS A 96 -9.43 19.54 14.01
C LYS A 96 -9.54 18.03 14.21
N PHE A 97 -8.44 17.32 13.99
CA PHE A 97 -8.20 15.94 14.41
C PHE A 97 -7.15 15.90 15.53
N GLU A 98 -7.31 14.96 16.44
CA GLU A 98 -6.33 14.62 17.46
C GLU A 98 -5.68 13.27 17.13
N ALA A 99 -4.50 13.00 17.69
CA ALA A 99 -3.81 11.74 17.46
C ALA A 99 -4.71 10.53 17.84
N SER A 100 -5.56 10.69 18.86
CA SER A 100 -6.55 9.70 19.31
C SER A 100 -7.59 9.33 18.24
N ASP A 101 -7.86 10.21 17.29
CA ASP A 101 -8.85 10.00 16.23
C ASP A 101 -8.30 9.16 15.07
N LEU A 102 -6.99 8.90 15.06
CA LEU A 102 -6.31 8.19 13.98
C LEU A 102 -5.87 6.78 14.38
N LEU A 103 -6.05 5.83 13.47
CA LEU A 103 -5.50 4.48 13.53
C LEU A 103 -4.62 4.25 12.30
N LEU A 104 -3.34 3.94 12.49
CA LEU A 104 -2.45 3.60 11.39
C LEU A 104 -2.68 2.15 10.94
N THR A 105 -2.82 1.95 9.63
CA THR A 105 -3.17 0.66 9.03
C THR A 105 -2.20 0.28 7.91
N CYS A 106 -2.18 -1.00 7.55
CA CYS A 106 -1.42 -1.51 6.41
C CYS A 106 -2.14 -1.19 5.09
N GLY A 107 -2.10 0.08 4.70
CA GLY A 107 -2.74 0.59 3.48
C GLY A 107 -4.27 0.61 3.56
N ALA A 108 -4.90 1.17 2.53
CA ALA A 108 -6.35 1.35 2.47
C ALA A 108 -7.13 0.04 2.58
N ALA A 109 -6.62 -1.06 2.00
CA ALA A 109 -7.23 -2.37 2.13
C ALA A 109 -7.34 -2.82 3.60
N GLY A 110 -6.30 -2.58 4.42
CA GLY A 110 -6.33 -2.87 5.84
C GLY A 110 -7.26 -1.94 6.64
N GLY A 111 -7.42 -0.68 6.21
CA GLY A 111 -8.32 0.27 6.86
C GLY A 111 -9.80 0.10 6.53
N ILE A 112 -10.11 -0.40 5.33
CA ILE A 112 -11.49 -0.66 4.88
C ILE A 112 -11.93 -2.08 5.26
N ASN A 113 -11.00 -2.96 5.65
CA ASN A 113 -11.27 -4.34 5.99
C ASN A 113 -12.33 -4.42 7.11
N ALA A 114 -13.51 -4.96 6.77
CA ALA A 114 -14.58 -5.29 7.72
C ALA A 114 -14.41 -6.72 8.23
#